data_AF-A0A7C5XQQ9-F1
#
_entry.id   AF-A0A7C5XQQ9-F1
#
_cell.length_a   1.000
_cell.length_b   1.000
_cell.length_c   1.000
_cell.angle_alpha   90.00
_cell.angle_beta   90.00
_cell.angle_gamma   90.00
#
_symmetry.space_group_name_H-M   'P 1'
#
loop_
_entity.id
_entity.type
_entity.pdbx_description
1 polymer ?
#
loop_
_entity_poly.entity_id
_entity_poly.type
_entity_poly.pdbx_seq_one_letter_code
_entity_poly.pdbx_strand_id
1 'polypeptide(L)'
;RRPYGWQAELWRRLTGGIPHRLRLIDRLLARLQAGERPEGPPRRLLLFGLSHLPPLYLQFFVALGAVCEVHAFVLTPSQEWWGDAPARREARERLLAGEDVVHPLLAQWGREARDFIDLLYEHLEGVPHETHEHFTEDEPTHTLGRVQAYLRTLQAPDGFTPDRTLVVHATHGPMRACQEAVESILAARRADPTLKPREIAILCTDIDRYAPYLEAAFEALQGEARMPYAIVDRRAEHQYPLLALALELLRLPRLRVTAGWLRDLLEEPALRRRFGIDEALLPALTEWLQENGVRWGLEADDRQALGFAGSDRHSLAYGEARALAGYALPEDDFALFGDIAPAADMEGELAEAVGGLLELAELLRRWRLRLAGRHDLAGWCRLTGALLADLLEPRGPDLDQLAPLHDALAALEEDAAALGETAIAAPLFLALLRARLETPRITEGYLAGSVTCCALQPLRNLPFRHIQILGLDEAAFPRPDRRSALDALTVHSRRGDRS
;
A
#
# COMPACT_ATOMS: atom_id res chain seq x y z
N ARG A 1 -14.42 -29.14 -22.65
CA ARG A 1 -13.02 -28.80 -22.30
C ARG A 1 -13.03 -28.23 -20.89
N ARG A 2 -12.26 -28.75 -19.93
CA ARG A 2 -12.22 -28.19 -18.55
C ARG A 2 -11.65 -26.76 -18.62
N PRO A 3 -12.38 -25.71 -18.20
CA PRO A 3 -11.96 -24.32 -18.39
C PRO A 3 -10.60 -23.99 -17.76
N TYR A 4 -10.21 -24.74 -16.72
CA TYR A 4 -8.95 -24.57 -15.99
C TYR A 4 -7.90 -25.67 -16.28
N GLY A 5 -8.10 -26.49 -17.32
CA GLY A 5 -7.19 -27.62 -17.62
C GLY A 5 -5.73 -27.21 -17.88
N TRP A 6 -5.53 -25.98 -18.38
CA TRP A 6 -4.20 -25.41 -18.59
C TRP A 6 -3.46 -25.11 -17.29
N GLN A 7 -4.16 -24.76 -16.19
CA GLN A 7 -3.53 -24.50 -14.89
C GLN A 7 -2.94 -25.77 -14.30
N ALA A 8 -3.64 -26.91 -14.44
CA ALA A 8 -3.15 -28.20 -14.00
C ALA A 8 -1.92 -28.67 -14.80
N GLU A 9 -1.88 -28.38 -16.10
CA GLU A 9 -0.70 -28.63 -16.94
C GLU A 9 0.47 -27.73 -16.54
N LEU A 10 0.21 -26.43 -16.36
CA LEU A 10 1.22 -25.47 -15.91
C LEU A 10 1.81 -25.86 -14.56
N TRP A 11 0.97 -26.21 -13.59
CA TRP A 11 1.40 -26.67 -12.26
C TRP A 11 2.29 -27.93 -12.35
N ARG A 12 1.95 -28.91 -13.19
CA ARG A 12 2.78 -30.10 -13.41
C ARG A 12 4.15 -29.75 -13.99
N ARG A 13 4.22 -28.79 -14.92
CA ARG A 13 5.48 -28.31 -15.49
C ARG A 13 6.32 -27.54 -14.46
N LEU A 14 5.69 -26.64 -13.70
CA LEU A 14 6.37 -25.83 -12.68
C LEU A 14 6.93 -26.69 -11.54
N THR A 15 6.19 -27.71 -11.11
CA THR A 15 6.63 -28.54 -9.99
C THR A 15 7.70 -29.54 -10.38
N GLY A 16 7.74 -30.04 -11.62
CA GLY A 16 8.86 -30.84 -12.15
C GLY A 16 9.27 -32.07 -11.31
N GLY A 17 8.43 -32.53 -10.37
CA GLY A 17 8.77 -33.55 -9.37
C GLY A 17 9.39 -33.05 -8.05
N ILE A 18 9.73 -31.77 -7.94
CA ILE A 18 10.20 -31.11 -6.71
C ILE A 18 9.08 -31.13 -5.65
N PRO A 19 9.38 -31.50 -4.39
CA PRO A 19 8.40 -31.46 -3.30
C PRO A 19 7.91 -30.03 -3.08
N HIS A 20 6.67 -29.74 -3.44
CA HIS A 20 6.02 -28.47 -3.10
C HIS A 20 5.55 -28.47 -1.64
N ARG A 21 5.33 -27.27 -1.09
CA ARG A 21 4.90 -27.05 0.31
C ARG A 21 3.74 -27.97 0.74
N LEU A 22 2.71 -28.11 -0.08
CA LEU A 22 1.56 -28.98 0.25
C LEU A 22 1.98 -30.46 0.45
N ARG A 23 2.82 -31.02 -0.44
CA ARG A 23 3.34 -32.39 -0.28
C ARG A 23 4.19 -32.55 0.97
N LEU A 24 4.94 -31.51 1.34
CA LEU A 24 5.73 -31.52 2.58
C LEU A 24 4.83 -31.52 3.81
N ILE A 25 3.77 -30.72 3.81
CA ILE A 25 2.77 -30.70 4.89
C ILE A 25 2.05 -32.04 4.97
N ASP A 26 1.58 -32.60 3.85
CA ASP A 26 0.89 -33.90 3.82
C ASP A 26 1.77 -35.03 4.39
N ARG A 27 3.05 -35.05 4.01
CA ARG A 27 4.03 -36.01 4.56
C ARG A 27 4.24 -35.81 6.05
N LEU A 28 4.36 -34.57 6.50
CA LEU A 28 4.55 -34.25 7.91
C LEU A 28 3.32 -34.68 8.73
N LEU A 29 2.12 -34.37 8.26
CA LEU A 29 0.86 -34.79 8.86
C LEU A 29 0.79 -36.32 8.98
N ALA A 30 1.09 -37.06 7.91
CA ALA A 30 1.08 -38.52 7.92
C ALA A 30 2.07 -39.10 8.95
N ARG A 31 3.26 -38.52 9.10
CA ARG A 31 4.26 -38.95 10.08
C ARG A 31 3.80 -38.67 11.52
N LEU A 32 3.27 -37.47 11.79
CA LEU A 32 2.73 -37.11 13.10
C LEU A 32 1.54 -38.02 13.48
N GLN A 33 0.64 -38.30 12.53
CA GLN A 33 -0.49 -39.22 12.72
C GLN A 33 -0.05 -40.67 12.93
N ALA A 34 1.09 -41.08 12.36
CA ALA A 34 1.71 -42.38 12.63
C ALA A 34 2.40 -42.46 14.01
N GLY A 35 2.34 -41.38 14.81
CA GLY A 35 2.94 -41.30 16.14
C GLY A 35 4.44 -40.96 16.12
N GLU A 36 5.01 -40.62 14.96
CA GLU A 36 6.40 -40.15 14.91
C GLU A 36 6.52 -38.81 15.63
N ARG A 37 7.56 -38.70 16.46
CA ARG A 37 7.88 -37.49 17.21
C ARG A 37 9.17 -36.88 16.67
N PRO A 38 9.09 -35.95 15.71
CA PRO A 38 10.29 -35.33 15.15
C PRO A 38 11.00 -34.50 16.23
N GLU A 39 12.32 -34.47 16.16
CA GLU A 39 13.12 -33.53 16.94
C GLU A 39 12.98 -32.11 16.38
N GLY A 40 13.06 -31.10 17.25
CA GLY A 40 13.03 -29.68 16.86
C GLY A 40 11.73 -28.88 17.07
N PRO A 41 10.52 -29.43 17.33
CA PRO A 41 9.39 -28.56 17.67
C PRO A 41 9.64 -27.86 19.02
N PRO A 42 9.16 -26.61 19.19
CA PRO A 42 9.27 -25.92 20.46
C PRO A 42 8.47 -26.65 21.54
N ARG A 43 8.78 -26.42 22.82
CA ARG A 43 7.98 -26.97 23.93
C ARG A 43 6.54 -26.46 23.89
N ARG A 44 6.36 -25.19 23.53
CA ARG A 44 5.09 -24.49 23.51
C ARG A 44 4.99 -23.56 22.31
N LEU A 45 3.82 -23.55 21.70
CA LEU A 45 3.43 -22.65 20.63
C LEU A 45 2.20 -21.85 21.08
N LEU A 46 2.27 -20.53 20.96
CA LEU A 46 1.17 -19.62 21.28
C LEU A 46 0.70 -18.94 19.99
N LEU A 47 -0.57 -19.09 19.66
CA LEU A 47 -1.18 -18.52 18.45
C LEU A 47 -2.15 -17.41 18.87
N PHE A 48 -1.83 -16.15 18.54
CA PHE A 48 -2.66 -14.99 18.83
C PHE A 48 -3.20 -14.34 17.57
N GLY A 49 -4.36 -13.67 17.68
CA GLY A 49 -4.92 -12.85 16.60
C GLY A 49 -5.46 -13.66 15.40
N LEU A 50 -5.72 -14.95 15.61
CA LEU A 50 -6.32 -15.81 14.59
C LEU A 50 -7.78 -15.42 14.40
N SER A 51 -8.06 -14.79 13.25
CA SER A 51 -9.43 -14.49 12.79
C SER A 51 -9.85 -15.34 11.58
N HIS A 52 -8.88 -16.03 10.99
CA HIS A 52 -9.03 -16.95 9.87
C HIS A 52 -7.80 -17.87 9.83
N LEU A 53 -8.00 -19.13 9.48
CA LEU A 53 -6.90 -20.03 9.16
C LEU A 53 -7.35 -21.06 8.10
N PRO A 54 -6.58 -21.27 7.02
CA PRO A 54 -6.84 -22.33 6.05
C PRO A 54 -6.94 -23.73 6.72
N PRO A 55 -7.85 -24.62 6.26
CA PRO A 55 -8.04 -25.96 6.84
C PRO A 55 -6.74 -26.77 6.97
N LEU A 56 -5.86 -26.69 5.97
CA LEU A 56 -4.58 -27.40 6.00
C LEU A 56 -3.68 -26.97 7.17
N TYR A 57 -3.68 -25.68 7.54
CA TYR A 57 -2.90 -25.20 8.68
C TYR A 57 -3.57 -25.52 10.01
N LEU A 58 -4.92 -25.55 10.08
CA LEU A 58 -5.63 -26.07 11.25
C LEU A 58 -5.24 -27.53 11.50
N GLN A 59 -5.32 -28.38 10.48
CA GLN A 59 -4.88 -29.79 10.54
C GLN A 59 -3.44 -29.91 11.03
N PHE A 60 -2.55 -29.06 10.51
CA PHE A 60 -1.16 -29.02 10.93
C PHE A 60 -1.00 -28.69 12.42
N PHE A 61 -1.64 -27.64 12.93
CA PHE A 61 -1.50 -27.27 14.34
C PHE A 61 -2.15 -28.28 15.28
N VAL A 62 -3.28 -28.86 14.90
CA VAL A 62 -3.93 -29.94 15.65
C VAL A 62 -3.01 -31.15 15.73
N ALA A 63 -2.42 -31.59 14.60
CA ALA A 63 -1.47 -32.70 14.58
C ALA A 63 -0.19 -32.40 15.39
N LEU A 64 0.26 -31.14 15.38
CA LEU A 64 1.41 -30.70 16.16
C LEU A 64 1.14 -30.73 17.68
N GLY A 65 -0.13 -30.59 18.09
CA GLY A 65 -0.57 -30.75 19.49
C GLY A 65 -0.22 -32.11 20.11
N ALA A 66 0.02 -33.14 19.29
CA ALA A 66 0.47 -34.45 19.77
C ALA A 66 1.95 -34.47 20.22
N VAL A 67 2.74 -33.46 19.83
CA VAL A 67 4.19 -33.41 20.07
C VAL A 67 4.67 -32.12 20.75
N CYS A 68 3.84 -31.06 20.82
CA CYS A 68 4.09 -29.87 21.63
C CYS A 68 2.81 -29.24 22.17
N GLU A 69 2.90 -28.41 23.21
CA GLU A 69 1.76 -27.64 23.72
C GLU A 69 1.37 -26.54 22.73
N VAL A 70 0.16 -26.61 22.16
CA VAL A 70 -0.37 -25.58 21.26
C VAL A 70 -1.51 -24.85 21.95
N HIS A 71 -1.34 -23.56 22.21
CA HIS A 71 -2.38 -22.69 22.74
C HIS A 71 -2.87 -21.74 21.65
N ALA A 72 -4.17 -21.79 21.33
CA ALA A 72 -4.80 -20.86 20.39
C ALA A 72 -5.69 -19.87 21.14
N PHE A 73 -5.39 -18.57 20.99
CA PHE A 73 -6.17 -17.47 21.55
C PHE A 73 -7.06 -16.90 20.45
N VAL A 74 -8.28 -17.41 20.38
CA VAL A 74 -9.28 -17.05 19.37
C VAL A 74 -10.20 -15.96 19.92
N LEU A 75 -10.33 -14.87 19.18
CA LEU A 75 -11.26 -13.80 19.50
C LEU A 75 -12.59 -14.08 18.78
N THR A 76 -13.62 -14.42 19.55
CA THR A 76 -14.99 -14.61 19.05
C THR A 76 -15.89 -13.46 19.52
N PRO A 77 -16.79 -12.95 18.65
CA PRO A 77 -17.71 -11.87 19.02
C PRO A 77 -18.86 -12.34 19.92
N SER A 78 -19.08 -13.65 20.03
CA SER A 78 -20.18 -14.25 20.79
C SER A 78 -19.69 -15.39 21.69
N GLN A 79 -20.32 -15.50 22.87
CA GLN A 79 -20.16 -16.61 23.80
C GLN A 79 -21.09 -17.77 23.47
N GLU A 80 -22.20 -17.48 22.79
CA GLU A 80 -23.15 -18.48 22.35
C GLU A 80 -22.70 -19.06 21.00
N TRP A 81 -23.18 -20.26 20.68
CA TRP A 81 -22.92 -20.86 19.37
C TRP A 81 -23.61 -20.06 18.26
N TRP A 82 -22.83 -19.64 17.25
CA TRP A 82 -23.32 -18.83 16.12
C TRP A 82 -22.85 -19.36 14.75
N GLY A 83 -22.30 -20.58 14.71
CA GLY A 83 -21.88 -21.29 13.50
C GLY A 83 -23.00 -21.51 12.47
N ASP A 84 -24.24 -21.67 12.94
CA ASP A 84 -25.42 -21.89 12.09
C ASP A 84 -26.09 -20.59 11.60
N ALA A 85 -25.48 -19.42 11.85
CA ALA A 85 -26.07 -18.15 11.42
C ALA A 85 -26.30 -18.15 9.89
N PRO A 86 -27.47 -17.71 9.38
CA PRO A 86 -27.79 -17.76 7.95
C PRO A 86 -26.86 -16.86 7.12
N ALA A 87 -26.69 -17.18 5.84
CA ALA A 87 -25.87 -16.37 4.94
C ALA A 87 -26.46 -14.96 4.74
N ARG A 88 -25.61 -13.94 4.49
CA ARG A 88 -26.01 -12.52 4.35
C ARG A 88 -27.28 -12.26 3.53
N ARG A 89 -27.48 -12.96 2.42
CA ARG A 89 -28.68 -12.79 1.56
C ARG A 89 -29.93 -13.32 2.25
N GLU A 90 -29.88 -14.54 2.76
CA GLU A 90 -30.97 -15.19 3.49
C GLU A 90 -31.31 -14.40 4.76
N ALA A 91 -30.29 -13.98 5.52
CA ALA A 91 -30.47 -13.14 6.71
C ALA A 91 -31.20 -11.82 6.39
N ARG A 92 -30.87 -11.18 5.26
CA ARG A 92 -31.55 -9.96 4.79
C ARG A 92 -33.00 -10.23 4.39
N GLU A 93 -33.26 -11.33 3.67
CA GLU A 93 -34.61 -11.73 3.26
C GLU A 93 -35.48 -12.02 4.49
N ARG A 94 -34.95 -12.76 5.49
CA ARG A 94 -35.61 -13.05 6.77
C ARG A 94 -35.88 -11.79 7.60
N LEU A 95 -34.91 -10.88 7.70
CA LEU A 95 -35.09 -9.60 8.39
C LEU A 95 -36.18 -8.73 7.72
N LEU A 96 -36.20 -8.68 6.37
CA LEU A 96 -37.24 -7.96 5.63
C LEU A 96 -38.61 -8.62 5.75
N ALA A 97 -38.66 -9.94 5.96
CA ALA A 97 -39.88 -10.70 6.23
C ALA A 97 -40.34 -10.63 7.69
N GLY A 98 -39.57 -9.99 8.58
CA GLY A 98 -39.88 -9.90 10.01
C GLY A 98 -39.64 -11.20 10.78
N GLU A 99 -38.85 -12.13 10.24
CA GLU A 99 -38.46 -13.36 10.92
C GLU A 99 -37.25 -13.13 11.85
N ASP A 100 -37.20 -13.88 12.95
CA ASP A 100 -36.05 -13.86 13.86
C ASP A 100 -34.79 -14.43 13.19
N VAL A 101 -33.71 -13.65 13.25
CA VAL A 101 -32.36 -14.04 12.83
C VAL A 101 -31.48 -14.00 14.07
N VAL A 102 -30.69 -15.04 14.30
CA VAL A 102 -29.79 -15.24 15.47
C VAL A 102 -29.14 -13.93 15.94
N HIS A 103 -28.52 -13.18 15.01
CA HIS A 103 -28.15 -11.78 15.22
C HIS A 103 -27.88 -11.09 13.86
N PRO A 104 -28.52 -9.96 13.51
CA PRO A 104 -28.41 -9.33 12.18
C PRO A 104 -26.99 -8.96 11.75
N LEU A 105 -26.18 -8.37 12.65
CA LEU A 105 -24.81 -7.98 12.34
C LEU A 105 -23.87 -9.19 12.12
N LEU A 106 -23.96 -10.23 12.97
CA LEU A 106 -23.17 -11.46 12.79
C LEU A 106 -23.54 -12.17 11.49
N ALA A 107 -24.83 -12.24 11.14
CA ALA A 107 -25.27 -12.86 9.90
C ALA A 107 -24.78 -12.11 8.64
N GLN A 108 -24.63 -10.78 8.72
CA GLN A 108 -24.18 -9.96 7.59
C GLN A 108 -22.65 -9.84 7.48
N TRP A 109 -21.94 -9.74 8.60
CA TRP A 109 -20.51 -9.40 8.66
C TRP A 109 -19.62 -10.51 9.24
N GLY A 110 -20.21 -11.51 9.91
CA GLY A 110 -19.48 -12.53 10.65
C GLY A 110 -19.04 -13.75 9.83
N ARG A 111 -19.29 -13.81 8.52
CA ARG A 111 -19.05 -15.01 7.69
C ARG A 111 -17.63 -15.59 7.86
N GLU A 112 -16.59 -14.76 7.76
CA GLU A 112 -15.19 -15.21 7.84
C GLU A 112 -14.88 -15.84 9.21
N ALA A 113 -15.30 -15.19 10.29
CA ALA A 113 -15.09 -15.66 11.65
C ALA A 113 -15.96 -16.90 11.98
N ARG A 114 -17.19 -16.97 11.46
CA ARG A 114 -18.08 -18.12 11.58
C ARG A 114 -17.46 -19.36 10.93
N ASP A 115 -17.05 -19.23 9.67
CA ASP A 115 -16.44 -20.33 8.92
C ASP A 115 -15.14 -20.80 9.59
N PHE A 116 -14.37 -19.89 10.21
CA PHE A 116 -13.18 -20.23 10.98
C PHE A 116 -13.49 -21.00 12.27
N ILE A 117 -14.48 -20.56 13.06
CA ILE A 117 -14.90 -21.24 14.30
C ILE A 117 -15.44 -22.63 13.99
N ASP A 118 -16.29 -22.76 12.98
CA ASP A 118 -16.83 -24.06 12.54
C ASP A 118 -15.70 -25.03 12.19
N LEU A 119 -14.75 -24.59 11.35
CA LEU A 119 -13.61 -25.41 10.95
C LEU A 119 -12.70 -25.75 12.13
N LEU A 120 -12.51 -24.83 13.08
CA LEU A 120 -11.70 -25.07 14.26
C LEU A 120 -12.29 -26.21 15.10
N TYR A 121 -13.58 -26.13 15.43
CA TYR A 121 -14.25 -27.17 16.22
C TYR A 121 -14.33 -28.51 15.49
N GLU A 122 -14.59 -28.51 14.17
CA GLU A 122 -14.56 -29.72 13.34
C GLU A 122 -13.20 -30.45 13.43
N HIS A 123 -12.09 -29.71 13.44
CA HIS A 123 -10.75 -30.31 13.51
C HIS A 123 -10.32 -30.67 14.93
N LEU A 124 -10.94 -30.09 15.96
CA LEU A 124 -10.70 -30.43 17.37
C LEU A 124 -11.58 -31.63 17.82
N GLU A 125 -12.59 -31.99 17.05
CA GLU A 125 -13.47 -33.12 17.36
C GLU A 125 -12.67 -34.43 17.52
N GLY A 126 -12.83 -35.08 18.67
CA GLY A 126 -12.13 -36.33 18.98
C GLY A 126 -10.65 -36.19 19.33
N VAL A 127 -10.10 -34.97 19.33
CA VAL A 127 -8.73 -34.68 19.76
C VAL A 127 -8.74 -34.26 21.23
N PRO A 128 -7.83 -34.77 22.09
CA PRO A 128 -7.72 -34.27 23.46
C PRO A 128 -7.34 -32.78 23.46
N HIS A 129 -8.24 -31.93 23.95
CA HIS A 129 -8.02 -30.50 24.08
C HIS A 129 -8.80 -29.96 25.29
N GLU A 130 -8.36 -28.81 25.79
CA GLU A 130 -9.06 -28.03 26.81
C GLU A 130 -9.48 -26.70 26.20
N THR A 131 -10.72 -26.30 26.47
CA THR A 131 -11.27 -25.01 26.04
C THR A 131 -11.58 -24.18 27.27
N HIS A 132 -11.06 -22.95 27.30
CA HIS A 132 -11.35 -21.98 28.34
C HIS A 132 -12.02 -20.76 27.71
N GLU A 133 -13.22 -20.45 28.18
CA GLU A 133 -13.99 -19.30 27.71
C GLU A 133 -13.75 -18.10 28.62
N HIS A 134 -13.43 -16.96 28.01
CA HIS A 134 -13.11 -15.73 28.70
C HIS A 134 -13.92 -14.57 28.12
N PHE A 135 -15.13 -14.39 28.66
CA PHE A 135 -16.03 -13.29 28.30
C PHE A 135 -16.19 -12.31 29.46
N THR A 136 -16.45 -11.04 29.15
CA THR A 136 -16.79 -10.06 30.19
C THR A 136 -18.23 -10.25 30.62
N GLU A 137 -18.48 -10.20 31.93
CA GLU A 137 -19.83 -10.28 32.51
C GLU A 137 -20.48 -8.91 32.67
N ASP A 138 -19.79 -7.84 32.28
CA ASP A 138 -20.26 -6.47 32.49
C ASP A 138 -21.63 -6.22 31.81
N GLU A 139 -22.58 -5.72 32.60
CA GLU A 139 -23.84 -5.16 32.11
C GLU A 139 -23.61 -3.73 31.60
N PRO A 140 -23.73 -3.48 30.29
CA PRO A 140 -23.39 -2.20 29.71
C PRO A 140 -24.46 -1.14 29.98
N THR A 141 -24.02 0.05 30.37
CA THR A 141 -24.89 1.21 30.65
C THR A 141 -25.08 2.15 29.45
N HIS A 142 -24.30 1.96 28.38
CA HIS A 142 -24.29 2.81 27.19
C HIS A 142 -24.61 2.02 25.92
N THR A 143 -25.04 2.72 24.87
CA THR A 143 -25.54 2.12 23.62
C THR A 143 -24.51 1.24 22.93
N LEU A 144 -23.26 1.69 22.78
CA LEU A 144 -22.21 0.85 22.19
C LEU A 144 -22.03 -0.46 22.98
N GLY A 145 -22.04 -0.38 24.30
CA GLY A 145 -21.89 -1.54 25.17
C GLY A 145 -23.08 -2.48 25.04
N ARG A 146 -24.30 -1.97 24.92
CA ARG A 146 -25.51 -2.79 24.68
C ARG A 146 -25.46 -3.50 23.33
N VAL A 147 -24.94 -2.85 22.28
CA VAL A 147 -24.70 -3.50 20.99
C VAL A 147 -23.65 -4.62 21.13
N GLN A 148 -22.56 -4.37 21.86
CA GLN A 148 -21.52 -5.37 22.12
C GLN A 148 -22.04 -6.55 22.97
N ALA A 149 -22.87 -6.29 23.99
CA ALA A 149 -23.50 -7.34 24.78
C ALA A 149 -24.50 -8.15 23.96
N TYR A 150 -25.28 -7.51 23.07
CA TYR A 150 -26.16 -8.24 22.15
C TYR A 150 -25.36 -9.17 21.21
N LEU A 151 -24.23 -8.71 20.68
CA LEU A 151 -23.30 -9.57 19.91
C LEU A 151 -22.78 -10.74 20.75
N ARG A 152 -22.42 -10.45 22.02
CA ARG A 152 -21.86 -11.43 22.96
C ARG A 152 -22.87 -12.51 23.32
N THR A 153 -24.07 -12.15 23.75
CA THR A 153 -25.07 -13.07 24.34
C THR A 153 -26.16 -13.52 23.37
N LEU A 154 -26.24 -12.92 22.19
CA LEU A 154 -27.34 -13.10 21.22
C LEU A 154 -28.74 -12.76 21.78
N GLN A 155 -28.80 -12.10 22.94
CA GLN A 155 -30.05 -11.66 23.55
C GLN A 155 -30.30 -10.21 23.19
N ALA A 156 -31.39 -9.97 22.45
CA ALA A 156 -31.77 -8.62 22.05
C ALA A 156 -32.03 -7.75 23.29
N PRO A 157 -31.47 -6.53 23.34
CA PRO A 157 -31.74 -5.62 24.45
C PRO A 157 -33.18 -5.07 24.36
N ASP A 158 -33.77 -4.71 25.51
CA ASP A 158 -35.12 -4.11 25.57
C ASP A 158 -35.26 -2.77 24.79
N GLY A 159 -34.14 -2.19 24.35
CA GLY A 159 -34.10 -0.97 23.54
C GLY A 159 -32.67 -0.45 23.37
N PHE A 160 -32.53 0.80 22.91
CA PHE A 160 -31.27 1.54 22.93
C PHE A 160 -31.54 2.96 23.43
N THR A 161 -30.61 3.53 24.19
CA THR A 161 -30.75 4.90 24.72
C THR A 161 -29.74 5.78 24.01
N PRO A 162 -30.15 6.75 23.18
CA PRO A 162 -29.23 7.59 22.43
C PRO A 162 -28.17 8.23 23.32
N ASP A 163 -26.89 8.04 22.98
CA ASP A 163 -25.75 8.62 23.66
C ASP A 163 -24.61 8.93 22.65
N ARG A 164 -23.43 9.29 23.16
CA ARG A 164 -22.27 9.66 22.34
C ARG A 164 -21.27 8.51 22.12
N THR A 165 -21.62 7.29 22.50
CA THR A 165 -20.73 6.12 22.38
C THR A 165 -20.76 5.48 20.98
N LEU A 166 -21.81 5.74 20.21
CA LEU A 166 -21.93 5.35 18.81
C LEU A 166 -22.55 6.50 18.02
N VAL A 167 -21.75 7.18 17.19
CA VAL A 167 -22.17 8.38 16.44
C VAL A 167 -21.80 8.24 14.97
N VAL A 168 -22.71 8.68 14.10
CA VAL A 168 -22.50 8.74 12.64
C VAL A 168 -22.40 10.21 12.23
N HIS A 169 -21.29 10.58 11.59
CA HIS A 169 -21.04 11.93 11.09
C HIS A 169 -21.17 11.95 9.57
N ALA A 170 -22.08 12.78 9.04
CA ALA A 170 -22.13 13.11 7.63
C ALA A 170 -21.33 14.40 7.37
N THR A 171 -20.36 14.35 6.46
CA THR A 171 -19.44 15.47 6.20
C THR A 171 -19.35 15.77 4.71
N HIS A 172 -18.92 16.99 4.35
CA HIS A 172 -18.91 17.48 2.97
C HIS A 172 -17.63 17.13 2.18
N GLY A 173 -16.73 16.31 2.76
CA GLY A 173 -15.50 15.87 2.09
C GLY A 173 -14.39 15.45 3.06
N PRO A 174 -13.25 14.96 2.54
CA PRO A 174 -12.16 14.39 3.35
C PRO A 174 -11.60 15.36 4.41
N MET A 175 -11.39 16.63 4.05
CA MET A 175 -10.90 17.64 5.01
C MET A 175 -11.87 17.84 6.17
N ARG A 176 -13.18 18.01 5.91
CA ARG A 176 -14.15 18.18 7.00
C ARG A 176 -14.26 16.91 7.83
N ALA A 177 -14.20 15.72 7.21
CA ALA A 177 -14.16 14.45 7.95
C ALA A 177 -12.98 14.39 8.93
N CYS A 178 -11.77 14.78 8.50
CA CYS A 178 -10.60 14.81 9.39
C CYS A 178 -10.75 15.85 10.51
N GLN A 179 -11.27 17.04 10.21
CA GLN A 179 -11.52 18.08 11.22
C GLN A 179 -12.52 17.61 12.27
N GLU A 180 -13.68 17.08 11.84
CA GLU A 180 -14.69 16.51 12.74
C GLU A 180 -14.11 15.38 13.59
N ALA A 181 -13.27 14.55 12.99
CA ALA A 181 -12.62 13.46 13.70
C ALA A 181 -11.73 13.96 14.85
N VAL A 182 -10.87 14.94 14.54
CA VAL A 182 -9.98 15.59 15.50
C VAL A 182 -10.77 16.35 16.57
N GLU A 183 -11.80 17.11 16.18
CA GLU A 183 -12.70 17.83 17.09
C GLU A 183 -13.41 16.85 18.06
N SER A 184 -13.87 15.70 17.56
CA SER A 184 -14.48 14.65 18.38
C SER A 184 -13.49 14.02 19.36
N ILE A 185 -12.21 13.83 18.98
CA ILE A 185 -11.17 13.34 19.89
C ILE A 185 -10.94 14.34 21.02
N LEU A 186 -10.82 15.62 20.69
CA LEU A 186 -10.66 16.68 21.70
C LEU A 186 -11.85 16.71 22.66
N ALA A 187 -13.07 16.60 22.15
CA ALA A 187 -14.27 16.54 22.99
C ALA A 187 -14.25 15.32 23.92
N ALA A 188 -13.88 14.14 23.42
CA ALA A 188 -13.75 12.92 24.22
C ALA A 188 -12.70 13.06 25.33
N ARG A 189 -11.53 13.63 25.02
CA ARG A 189 -10.46 13.86 26.02
C ARG A 189 -10.80 14.93 27.05
N ARG A 190 -11.61 15.93 26.69
CA ARG A 190 -12.14 16.91 27.66
C ARG A 190 -13.14 16.27 28.61
N ALA A 191 -13.98 15.36 28.11
CA ALA A 191 -14.95 14.63 28.93
C ALA A 191 -14.29 13.58 29.82
N ASP A 192 -13.24 12.92 29.33
CA ASP A 192 -12.42 11.97 30.07
C ASP A 192 -10.92 12.27 29.93
N PRO A 193 -10.33 13.00 30.91
CA PRO A 193 -8.90 13.31 30.92
C PRO A 193 -7.99 12.08 31.03
N THR A 194 -8.51 10.90 31.40
CA THR A 194 -7.72 9.66 31.46
C THR A 194 -7.49 9.05 30.09
N LEU A 195 -8.24 9.47 29.06
CA LEU A 195 -8.11 8.98 27.69
C LEU A 195 -6.78 9.43 27.07
N LYS A 196 -5.86 8.47 26.92
CA LYS A 196 -4.52 8.73 26.39
C LYS A 196 -4.53 8.65 24.85
N PRO A 197 -3.68 9.43 24.14
CA PRO A 197 -3.58 9.37 22.68
C PRO A 197 -3.43 7.95 22.10
N ARG A 198 -2.60 7.10 22.74
CA ARG A 198 -2.40 5.69 22.35
C ARG A 198 -3.65 4.80 22.40
N GLU A 199 -4.70 5.24 23.08
CA GLU A 199 -5.96 4.52 23.22
C GLU A 199 -6.98 4.96 22.16
N ILE A 200 -6.53 5.75 21.17
CA ILE A 200 -7.34 6.35 20.11
C ILE A 200 -6.83 5.89 18.74
N ALA A 201 -7.75 5.42 17.91
CA ALA A 201 -7.47 5.01 16.54
C ALA A 201 -8.39 5.73 15.54
N ILE A 202 -7.81 6.17 14.41
CA ILE A 202 -8.53 6.67 13.24
C ILE A 202 -8.28 5.69 12.08
N LEU A 203 -9.29 4.91 11.72
CA LEU A 203 -9.24 3.95 10.63
C LEU A 203 -9.78 4.59 9.36
N CYS A 204 -9.03 4.54 8.27
CA CYS A 204 -9.43 5.11 6.98
C CYS A 204 -9.68 4.00 5.95
N THR A 205 -10.74 4.15 5.15
CA THR A 205 -10.96 3.26 3.99
C THR A 205 -9.91 3.42 2.91
N ASP A 206 -9.18 4.53 2.89
CA ASP A 206 -8.01 4.79 2.07
C ASP A 206 -7.07 5.75 2.81
N ILE A 207 -6.04 5.22 3.49
CA ILE A 207 -5.15 6.04 4.31
C ILE A 207 -4.31 7.02 3.48
N ASP A 208 -3.90 6.64 2.26
CA ASP A 208 -3.12 7.51 1.37
C ASP A 208 -3.94 8.76 0.99
N ARG A 209 -5.24 8.59 0.74
CA ARG A 209 -6.16 9.71 0.46
C ARG A 209 -6.35 10.64 1.64
N TYR A 210 -6.47 10.09 2.85
CA TYR A 210 -6.79 10.87 4.06
C TYR A 210 -5.55 11.47 4.74
N ALA A 211 -4.34 10.96 4.48
CA ALA A 211 -3.13 11.35 5.20
C ALA A 211 -2.84 12.87 5.13
N PRO A 212 -2.82 13.55 3.96
CA PRO A 212 -2.58 15.00 3.92
C PRO A 212 -3.62 15.83 4.69
N TYR A 213 -4.87 15.36 4.73
CA TYR A 213 -5.95 16.05 5.45
C TYR A 213 -5.87 15.82 6.96
N LEU A 214 -5.44 14.63 7.38
CA LEU A 214 -5.16 14.33 8.79
C LEU A 214 -3.97 15.15 9.28
N GLU A 215 -2.88 15.20 8.52
CA GLU A 215 -1.70 16.03 8.82
C GLU A 215 -2.13 17.48 9.05
N ALA A 216 -2.82 18.08 8.07
CA ALA A 216 -3.33 19.44 8.19
C ALA A 216 -4.27 19.65 9.39
N ALA A 217 -5.17 18.70 9.68
CA ALA A 217 -6.11 18.80 10.80
C ALA A 217 -5.41 18.71 12.16
N PHE A 218 -4.39 17.86 12.31
CA PHE A 218 -3.60 17.76 13.54
C PHE A 218 -2.62 18.92 13.70
N GLU A 219 -2.00 19.40 12.63
CA GLU A 219 -1.07 20.54 12.65
C GLU A 219 -1.75 21.87 12.96
N ALA A 220 -3.04 21.99 12.62
CA ALA A 220 -3.85 23.14 12.99
C ALA A 220 -4.05 23.27 14.52
N LEU A 221 -3.80 22.21 15.31
CA LEU A 221 -3.97 22.22 16.76
C LEU A 221 -2.86 23.00 17.47
N GLN A 222 -3.25 23.90 18.37
CA GLN A 222 -2.34 24.78 19.10
C GLN A 222 -2.46 24.61 20.62
N GLY A 223 -1.41 24.96 21.35
CA GLY A 223 -1.39 24.96 22.82
C GLY A 223 -1.76 23.61 23.43
N GLU A 224 -2.66 23.62 24.41
CA GLU A 224 -3.14 22.43 25.13
C GLU A 224 -3.92 21.44 24.25
N ALA A 225 -4.38 21.86 23.06
CA ALA A 225 -5.08 20.98 22.12
C ALA A 225 -4.11 20.13 21.28
N ARG A 226 -2.81 20.46 21.24
CA ARG A 226 -1.82 19.70 20.47
C ARG A 226 -1.75 18.27 20.98
N MET A 227 -1.79 17.31 20.07
CA MET A 227 -1.69 15.89 20.40
C MET A 227 -0.78 15.15 19.42
N PRO A 228 0.03 14.20 19.90
CA PRO A 228 0.87 13.39 19.03
C PRO A 228 -0.01 12.44 18.21
N TYR A 229 0.29 12.33 16.92
CA TYR A 229 -0.36 11.40 15.99
C TYR A 229 0.70 10.69 15.15
N ALA A 230 0.37 9.51 14.64
CA ALA A 230 1.19 8.77 13.69
C ALA A 230 0.29 8.24 12.56
N ILE A 231 0.70 8.44 11.31
CA ILE A 231 0.04 7.90 10.13
C ILE A 231 0.85 6.72 9.62
N VAL A 232 0.23 5.55 9.57
CA VAL A 232 0.85 4.28 9.20
C VAL A 232 0.09 3.61 8.06
N ASP A 233 0.63 2.54 7.48
CA ASP A 233 0.09 1.81 6.30
C ASP A 233 0.00 2.62 5.01
N ARG A 234 0.75 3.71 4.90
CA ARG A 234 0.88 4.43 3.64
C ARG A 234 1.72 3.60 2.68
N ARG A 235 1.41 3.70 1.39
CA ARG A 235 2.28 3.14 0.36
C ARG A 235 3.60 3.90 0.37
N ALA A 236 4.71 3.17 0.23
CA ALA A 236 6.04 3.77 0.20
C ALA A 236 6.13 4.91 -0.84
N GLU A 237 5.53 4.74 -2.02
CA GLU A 237 5.48 5.77 -3.08
C GLU A 237 4.79 7.08 -2.65
N HIS A 238 3.80 7.01 -1.75
CA HIS A 238 3.11 8.21 -1.25
C HIS A 238 3.79 8.79 -0.01
N GLN A 239 4.60 7.98 0.69
CA GLN A 239 5.31 8.39 1.89
C GLN A 239 6.64 9.09 1.58
N TYR A 240 7.33 8.65 0.52
CA TYR A 240 8.69 9.07 0.21
C TYR A 240 8.77 9.69 -1.20
N PRO A 241 8.75 11.03 -1.32
CA PRO A 241 8.80 11.74 -2.61
C PRO A 241 9.97 11.31 -3.52
N LEU A 242 11.17 11.16 -2.97
CA LEU A 242 12.35 10.80 -3.76
C LEU A 242 12.26 9.36 -4.32
N LEU A 243 11.63 8.44 -3.58
CA LEU A 243 11.30 7.09 -4.07
C LEU A 243 10.27 7.16 -5.20
N ALA A 244 9.23 8.00 -5.06
CA ALA A 244 8.24 8.19 -6.12
C ALA A 244 8.89 8.67 -7.41
N LEU A 245 9.81 9.64 -7.30
CA LEU A 245 10.60 10.13 -8.43
C LEU A 245 11.47 9.02 -9.03
N ALA A 246 12.18 8.23 -8.21
CA ALA A 246 13.00 7.12 -8.70
C ALA A 246 12.18 6.11 -9.54
N LEU A 247 10.96 5.78 -9.09
CA LEU A 247 10.04 4.92 -9.83
C LEU A 247 9.49 5.57 -11.10
N GLU A 248 9.30 6.89 -11.09
CA GLU A 248 8.92 7.65 -12.27
C GLU A 248 10.04 7.67 -13.32
N LEU A 249 11.29 7.90 -12.94
CA LEU A 249 12.45 7.90 -13.85
C LEU A 249 12.61 6.55 -14.57
N LEU A 250 12.28 5.43 -13.92
CA LEU A 250 12.27 4.11 -14.57
C LEU A 250 11.21 3.97 -15.68
N ARG A 251 10.22 4.88 -15.73
CA ARG A 251 9.18 4.93 -16.78
C ARG A 251 9.59 5.81 -17.96
N LEU A 252 10.77 6.44 -17.93
CA LEU A 252 11.26 7.38 -18.95
C LEU A 252 11.05 6.95 -20.41
N PRO A 253 11.23 5.68 -20.82
CA PRO A 253 10.93 5.24 -22.20
C PRO A 253 9.51 5.52 -22.69
N ARG A 254 8.55 5.65 -21.76
CA ARG A 254 7.13 5.86 -22.04
C ARG A 254 6.61 7.18 -21.49
N LEU A 255 7.44 7.95 -20.79
CA LEU A 255 7.04 9.24 -20.26
C LEU A 255 7.01 10.26 -21.38
N ARG A 256 5.97 11.11 -21.34
CA ARG A 256 5.94 12.31 -22.15
C ARG A 256 6.69 13.39 -21.39
N VAL A 257 7.92 13.65 -21.78
CA VAL A 257 8.70 14.76 -21.23
C VAL A 257 8.03 16.07 -21.69
N THR A 258 7.56 16.87 -20.75
CA THR A 258 6.97 18.18 -20.99
C THR A 258 7.73 19.23 -20.18
N ALA A 259 7.59 20.50 -20.53
CA ALA A 259 8.17 21.58 -19.71
C ALA A 259 7.66 21.55 -18.26
N GLY A 260 6.37 21.21 -18.06
CA GLY A 260 5.80 21.04 -16.71
C GLY A 260 6.46 19.90 -15.95
N TRP A 261 6.62 18.74 -16.59
CA TRP A 261 7.31 17.60 -15.99
C TRP A 261 8.78 17.90 -15.64
N LEU A 262 9.50 18.61 -16.52
CA LEU A 262 10.87 19.04 -16.23
C LEU A 262 10.94 20.00 -15.04
N ARG A 263 10.01 20.95 -14.95
CA ARG A 263 9.91 21.83 -13.78
C ARG A 263 9.65 21.03 -12.51
N ASP A 264 8.68 20.13 -12.53
CA ASP A 264 8.34 19.30 -11.37
C ASP A 264 9.52 18.40 -10.97
N LEU A 265 10.33 17.95 -11.93
CA LEU A 265 11.58 17.22 -11.70
C LEU A 265 12.66 18.09 -11.03
N LEU A 266 12.76 19.36 -11.44
CA LEU A 266 13.71 20.33 -10.87
C LEU A 266 13.31 20.78 -9.47
N GLU A 267 12.08 20.53 -9.00
CA GLU A 267 11.67 20.77 -7.61
C GLU A 267 12.35 19.81 -6.62
N GLU A 268 12.92 18.69 -7.08
CA GLU A 268 13.61 17.73 -6.23
C GLU A 268 15.04 18.18 -5.85
N PRO A 269 15.34 18.43 -4.56
CA PRO A 269 16.67 18.90 -4.14
C PRO A 269 17.81 17.92 -4.47
N ALA A 270 17.59 16.61 -4.39
CA ALA A 270 18.63 15.62 -4.71
C ALA A 270 19.06 15.68 -6.18
N LEU A 271 18.13 15.99 -7.07
CA LEU A 271 18.41 16.17 -8.49
C LEU A 271 19.10 17.51 -8.74
N ARG A 272 18.59 18.62 -8.19
CA ARG A 272 19.22 19.94 -8.33
C ARG A 272 20.70 19.94 -7.94
N ARG A 273 21.03 19.32 -6.79
CA ARG A 273 22.42 19.17 -6.33
C ARG A 273 23.30 18.48 -7.37
N ARG A 274 22.80 17.39 -7.97
CA ARG A 274 23.54 16.61 -8.97
C ARG A 274 23.95 17.43 -10.19
N PHE A 275 23.13 18.42 -10.55
CA PHE A 275 23.30 19.26 -11.74
C PHE A 275 23.72 20.71 -11.43
N GLY A 276 24.04 21.02 -10.17
CA GLY A 276 24.49 22.36 -9.77
C GLY A 276 23.44 23.46 -9.95
N ILE A 277 22.14 23.13 -9.92
CA ILE A 277 21.06 24.10 -10.12
C ILE A 277 20.63 24.68 -8.77
N ASP A 278 20.78 25.99 -8.59
CA ASP A 278 20.25 26.69 -7.41
C ASP A 278 18.71 26.74 -7.45
N GLU A 279 18.09 26.51 -6.31
CA GLU A 279 16.64 26.64 -6.13
C GLU A 279 16.15 28.07 -6.45
N ALA A 280 16.96 29.08 -6.14
CA ALA A 280 16.64 30.48 -6.43
C ALA A 280 16.48 30.77 -7.94
N LEU A 281 17.07 29.94 -8.80
CA LEU A 281 17.02 30.08 -10.26
C LEU A 281 15.88 29.31 -10.91
N LEU A 282 15.08 28.54 -10.16
CA LEU A 282 13.94 27.79 -10.72
C LEU A 282 12.90 28.68 -11.43
N PRO A 283 12.54 29.88 -10.91
CA PRO A 283 11.65 30.78 -11.63
C PRO A 283 12.24 31.25 -12.97
N ALA A 284 13.52 31.62 -12.99
CA ALA A 284 14.22 32.08 -14.19
C ALA A 284 14.38 30.96 -15.23
N LEU A 285 14.70 29.73 -14.80
CA LEU A 285 14.73 28.55 -15.69
C LEU A 285 13.35 28.25 -16.28
N THR A 286 12.29 28.42 -15.49
CA THR A 286 10.91 28.22 -15.95
C THR A 286 10.52 29.25 -17.01
N GLU A 287 10.90 30.52 -16.82
CA GLU A 287 10.70 31.58 -17.80
C GLU A 287 11.52 31.33 -19.07
N TRP A 288 12.80 30.99 -18.92
CA TRP A 288 13.69 30.65 -20.02
C TRP A 288 13.15 29.51 -20.89
N LEU A 289 12.63 28.44 -20.28
CA LEU A 289 11.98 27.33 -21.00
C LEU A 289 10.78 27.82 -21.83
N GLN A 290 9.99 28.75 -21.30
CA GLN A 290 8.81 29.29 -21.98
C GLN A 290 9.18 30.20 -23.14
N GLU A 291 10.13 31.11 -22.96
CA GLU A 291 10.60 32.07 -23.96
C GLU A 291 11.34 31.40 -25.11
N ASN A 292 12.16 30.39 -24.80
CA ASN A 292 12.82 29.58 -25.82
C ASN A 292 11.89 28.56 -26.49
N GLY A 293 10.62 28.56 -26.08
CA GLY A 293 9.56 27.81 -26.72
C GLY A 293 9.64 26.31 -26.46
N VAL A 294 10.33 25.87 -25.40
CA VAL A 294 10.38 24.47 -24.98
C VAL A 294 9.02 24.10 -24.41
N ARG A 295 8.33 23.17 -25.07
CA ARG A 295 6.97 22.76 -24.68
C ARG A 295 6.85 21.25 -24.51
N TRP A 296 7.57 20.47 -25.32
CA TRP A 296 7.37 19.02 -25.39
C TRP A 296 8.62 18.28 -25.87
N GLY A 297 8.85 17.07 -25.36
CA GLY A 297 9.87 16.15 -25.86
C GLY A 297 11.31 16.54 -25.54
N LEU A 298 12.17 15.53 -25.48
CA LEU A 298 13.61 15.71 -25.42
C LEU A 298 14.17 16.05 -26.81
N GLU A 299 13.63 15.41 -27.86
CA GLU A 299 14.13 15.46 -29.24
C GLU A 299 13.01 15.29 -30.29
N ALA A 300 13.34 15.43 -31.58
CA ALA A 300 12.41 15.26 -32.69
C ALA A 300 11.78 13.85 -32.76
N ASP A 301 12.55 12.82 -32.38
CA ASP A 301 12.13 11.41 -32.42
C ASP A 301 10.95 11.13 -31.48
N ASP A 302 10.76 11.95 -30.44
CA ASP A 302 9.62 11.85 -29.54
C ASP A 302 8.29 12.09 -30.26
N ARG A 303 8.27 12.98 -31.26
CA ARG A 303 7.07 13.23 -32.07
C ARG A 303 6.79 12.07 -32.99
N GLN A 304 7.85 11.52 -33.59
CA GLN A 304 7.76 10.41 -34.53
C GLN A 304 7.24 9.15 -33.82
N ALA A 305 7.71 8.88 -32.61
CA ALA A 305 7.24 7.78 -31.78
C ALA A 305 5.74 7.88 -31.44
N LEU A 306 5.17 9.08 -31.47
CA LEU A 306 3.73 9.34 -31.29
C LEU A 306 2.93 9.34 -32.61
N GLY A 307 3.58 9.05 -33.75
CA GLY A 307 2.93 9.01 -35.05
C GLY A 307 2.75 10.36 -35.75
N PHE A 308 3.41 11.41 -35.25
CA PHE A 308 3.41 12.74 -35.89
C PHE A 308 4.66 12.93 -36.77
N ALA A 309 4.61 13.87 -37.70
CA ALA A 309 5.80 14.28 -38.47
C ALA A 309 6.90 14.77 -37.52
N GLY A 310 8.14 14.32 -37.77
CA GLY A 310 9.31 14.70 -36.98
C GLY A 310 9.60 16.18 -37.13
N SER A 311 9.64 16.89 -36.01
CA SER A 311 10.18 18.24 -35.90
C SER A 311 10.75 18.39 -34.50
N ASP A 312 11.94 18.96 -34.42
CA ASP A 312 12.60 19.35 -33.18
C ASP A 312 12.04 20.66 -32.60
N ARG A 313 11.27 21.44 -33.38
CA ARG A 313 10.71 22.71 -32.91
C ARG A 313 9.89 22.51 -31.63
N HIS A 314 10.17 23.37 -30.67
CA HIS A 314 9.61 23.33 -29.31
C HIS A 314 10.03 22.14 -28.44
N SER A 315 11.06 21.38 -28.85
CA SER A 315 11.73 20.38 -28.00
C SER A 315 12.81 20.96 -27.12
N LEU A 316 13.25 20.19 -26.13
CA LEU A 316 14.38 20.57 -25.29
C LEU A 316 15.68 20.65 -26.10
N ALA A 317 15.88 19.76 -27.09
CA ALA A 317 17.00 19.87 -28.04
C ALA A 317 16.99 21.18 -28.84
N TYR A 318 15.81 21.70 -29.19
CA TYR A 318 15.73 23.00 -29.84
C TYR A 318 16.03 24.15 -28.86
N GLY A 319 15.54 24.07 -27.61
CA GLY A 319 15.92 25.02 -26.56
C GLY A 319 17.44 25.03 -26.29
N GLU A 320 18.06 23.85 -26.27
CA GLU A 320 19.51 23.65 -26.17
C GLU A 320 20.27 24.36 -27.29
N ALA A 321 19.84 24.16 -28.54
CA ALA A 321 20.47 24.81 -29.69
C ALA A 321 20.38 26.35 -29.61
N ARG A 322 19.25 26.88 -29.13
CA ARG A 322 19.07 28.33 -28.89
C ARG A 322 19.95 28.83 -27.75
N ALA A 323 20.05 28.08 -26.65
CA ALA A 323 20.89 28.40 -25.50
C ALA A 323 22.35 28.55 -25.92
N LEU A 324 22.87 27.54 -26.62
CA LEU A 324 24.26 27.49 -27.07
C LEU A 324 24.56 28.58 -28.11
N ALA A 325 23.62 28.86 -29.02
CA ALA A 325 23.74 29.96 -29.95
C ALA A 325 23.76 31.32 -29.23
N GLY A 326 22.90 31.52 -28.23
CA GLY A 326 22.87 32.73 -27.39
C GLY A 326 24.13 32.94 -26.56
N TYR A 327 24.71 31.84 -26.06
CA TYR A 327 25.95 31.89 -25.29
C TYR A 327 27.19 32.16 -26.16
N ALA A 328 27.23 31.63 -27.39
CA ALA A 328 28.41 31.67 -28.24
C ALA A 328 28.46 32.86 -29.22
N LEU A 329 27.30 33.45 -29.54
CA LEU A 329 27.19 34.54 -30.51
C LEU A 329 26.93 35.86 -29.79
N PRO A 330 27.47 36.98 -30.30
CA PRO A 330 27.14 38.30 -29.78
C PRO A 330 25.66 38.61 -29.99
N GLU A 331 25.09 39.42 -29.10
CA GLU A 331 23.73 39.94 -29.26
C GLU A 331 23.63 40.78 -30.54
N ASP A 332 22.92 40.24 -31.52
CA ASP A 332 22.56 40.95 -32.75
C ASP A 332 21.10 40.59 -33.06
N ASP A 333 20.21 41.57 -32.93
CA ASP A 333 18.74 41.42 -32.75
C ASP A 333 18.03 40.56 -33.82
N PHE A 334 18.70 40.23 -34.93
CA PHE A 334 18.09 39.55 -36.08
C PHE A 334 18.97 38.49 -36.76
N ALA A 335 20.13 38.12 -36.20
CA ALA A 335 20.99 37.13 -36.81
C ALA A 335 20.56 35.69 -36.45
N LEU A 336 20.07 34.94 -37.42
CA LEU A 336 19.85 33.50 -37.28
C LEU A 336 21.16 32.74 -37.47
N PHE A 337 21.38 31.71 -36.66
CA PHE A 337 22.43 30.71 -36.85
C PHE A 337 21.84 29.41 -37.39
N GLY A 338 21.97 29.14 -38.69
CA GLY A 338 21.47 27.89 -39.29
C GLY A 338 19.99 27.62 -38.99
N ASP A 339 19.13 28.66 -39.13
CA ASP A 339 17.70 28.69 -38.80
C ASP A 339 17.33 28.75 -37.30
N ILE A 340 18.32 28.84 -36.41
CA ILE A 340 18.14 28.97 -34.96
C ILE A 340 18.24 30.43 -34.55
N ALA A 341 17.25 30.93 -33.82
CA ALA A 341 17.32 32.24 -33.19
C ALA A 341 18.05 32.12 -31.84
N PRO A 342 19.19 32.81 -31.62
CA PRO A 342 19.90 32.80 -30.35
C PRO A 342 18.97 33.15 -29.17
N ALA A 343 19.20 32.54 -28.01
CA ALA A 343 18.55 32.95 -26.76
C ALA A 343 19.20 34.26 -26.26
N ALA A 344 18.40 35.23 -25.83
CA ALA A 344 18.91 36.48 -25.24
C ALA A 344 19.45 36.24 -23.82
N ASP A 345 20.31 37.15 -23.35
CA ASP A 345 20.76 37.21 -21.95
C ASP A 345 21.35 35.90 -21.40
N MET A 346 22.01 35.11 -22.24
CA MET A 346 22.67 33.85 -21.87
C MET A 346 24.03 34.08 -21.17
N GLU A 347 24.03 34.87 -20.10
CA GLU A 347 25.23 35.18 -19.30
C GLU A 347 24.98 34.95 -17.80
N GLY A 348 26.07 34.87 -17.02
CA GLY A 348 26.01 34.79 -15.56
C GLY A 348 25.38 33.50 -15.01
N GLU A 349 24.69 33.61 -13.86
CA GLU A 349 24.14 32.48 -13.11
C GLU A 349 23.04 31.72 -13.87
N LEU A 350 22.25 32.43 -14.71
CA LEU A 350 21.24 31.79 -15.55
C LEU A 350 21.88 30.85 -16.57
N ALA A 351 23.00 31.24 -17.18
CA ALA A 351 23.72 30.41 -18.13
C ALA A 351 24.25 29.12 -17.48
N GLU A 352 24.74 29.19 -16.24
CA GLU A 352 25.17 28.01 -15.47
C GLU A 352 24.00 27.07 -15.18
N ALA A 353 22.87 27.61 -14.72
CA ALA A 353 21.67 26.82 -14.43
C ALA A 353 21.09 26.16 -15.70
N VAL A 354 21.08 26.88 -16.82
CA VAL A 354 20.71 26.31 -18.13
C VAL A 354 21.70 25.21 -18.51
N GLY A 355 23.00 25.41 -18.31
CA GLY A 355 24.02 24.37 -18.50
C GLY A 355 23.70 23.07 -17.73
N GLY A 356 23.35 23.17 -16.45
CA GLY A 356 22.91 22.02 -15.65
C GLY A 356 21.65 21.34 -16.19
N LEU A 357 20.68 22.12 -16.66
CA LEU A 357 19.48 21.60 -17.33
C LEU A 357 19.81 20.86 -18.64
N LEU A 358 20.77 21.35 -19.43
CA LEU A 358 21.22 20.69 -20.65
C LEU A 358 21.96 19.38 -20.36
N GLU A 359 22.78 19.34 -19.32
CA GLU A 359 23.42 18.09 -18.86
C GLU A 359 22.37 17.05 -18.42
N LEU A 360 21.34 17.49 -17.68
CA LEU A 360 20.20 16.66 -17.31
C LEU A 360 19.47 16.13 -18.55
N ALA A 361 19.18 17.00 -19.52
CA ALA A 361 18.52 16.63 -20.77
C ALA A 361 19.26 15.49 -21.48
N GLU A 362 20.58 15.61 -21.58
CA GLU A 362 21.43 14.63 -22.24
C GLU A 362 21.48 13.29 -21.49
N LEU A 363 21.56 13.32 -20.15
CA LEU A 363 21.46 12.10 -19.36
C LEU A 363 20.09 11.43 -19.51
N LEU A 364 18.99 12.19 -19.52
CA LEU A 364 17.66 11.65 -19.74
C LEU A 364 17.54 10.97 -21.11
N ARG A 365 18.08 11.55 -22.19
CA ARG A 365 18.09 10.91 -23.53
C ARG A 365 18.82 9.56 -23.49
N ARG A 366 20.03 9.54 -22.93
CA ARG A 366 20.84 8.32 -22.81
C ARG A 366 20.13 7.24 -21.99
N TRP A 367 19.56 7.61 -20.85
CA TRP A 367 18.83 6.67 -20.00
C TRP A 367 17.55 6.16 -20.64
N ARG A 368 16.85 7.00 -21.39
CA ARG A 368 15.65 6.58 -22.14
C ARG A 368 15.95 5.45 -23.11
N LEU A 369 17.05 5.53 -23.84
CA LEU A 369 17.49 4.48 -24.77
C LEU A 369 17.87 3.20 -24.02
N ARG A 370 18.63 3.30 -22.92
CA ARG A 370 19.04 2.14 -22.11
C ARG A 370 17.85 1.41 -21.49
N LEU A 371 16.88 2.16 -20.96
CA LEU A 371 15.66 1.64 -20.33
C LEU A 371 14.63 1.14 -21.35
N ALA A 372 14.75 1.48 -22.65
CA ALA A 372 13.89 0.94 -23.69
C ALA A 372 14.24 -0.52 -24.04
N GLY A 373 15.47 -0.95 -23.74
CA GLY A 373 15.95 -2.32 -23.95
C GLY A 373 15.26 -3.37 -23.08
N ARG A 374 15.55 -4.64 -23.39
CA ARG A 374 15.18 -5.78 -22.54
C ARG A 374 16.42 -6.25 -21.79
N HIS A 375 16.28 -6.44 -20.49
CA HIS A 375 17.36 -6.88 -19.60
C HIS A 375 16.85 -8.01 -18.71
N ASP A 376 17.75 -8.85 -18.23
CA ASP A 376 17.42 -9.82 -17.18
C ASP A 376 17.17 -9.10 -15.84
N LEU A 377 16.67 -9.82 -14.84
CA LEU A 377 16.27 -9.20 -13.56
C LEU A 377 17.47 -8.53 -12.85
N ALA A 378 18.62 -9.21 -12.83
CA ALA A 378 19.84 -8.65 -12.25
C ALA A 378 20.35 -7.43 -13.03
N GLY A 379 20.25 -7.44 -14.37
CA GLY A 379 20.57 -6.29 -15.21
C GLY A 379 19.67 -5.10 -14.94
N TRP A 380 18.38 -5.31 -14.71
CA TRP A 380 17.47 -4.23 -14.30
C TRP A 380 17.85 -3.63 -12.94
N CYS A 381 18.19 -4.45 -11.94
CA CYS A 381 18.62 -3.94 -10.63
C CYS A 381 19.88 -3.05 -10.76
N ARG A 382 20.88 -3.51 -11.52
CA ARG A 382 22.09 -2.71 -11.81
C ARG A 382 21.79 -1.43 -12.58
N LEU A 383 20.88 -1.49 -13.57
CA LEU A 383 20.47 -0.30 -14.33
C LEU A 383 19.74 0.71 -13.46
N THR A 384 18.87 0.26 -12.55
CA THR A 384 18.21 1.15 -11.59
C THR A 384 19.21 1.83 -10.68
N GLY A 385 20.16 1.08 -10.10
CA GLY A 385 21.22 1.67 -9.26
C GLY A 385 22.05 2.72 -10.02
N ALA A 386 22.46 2.42 -11.25
CA ALA A 386 23.22 3.35 -12.07
C ALA A 386 22.39 4.57 -12.52
N LEU A 387 21.09 4.42 -12.80
CA LEU A 387 20.19 5.52 -13.13
C LEU A 387 20.14 6.55 -11.99
N LEU A 388 19.98 6.07 -10.76
CA LEU A 388 19.90 6.93 -9.58
C LEU A 388 21.25 7.58 -9.28
N ALA A 389 22.35 6.85 -9.42
CA ALA A 389 23.69 7.40 -9.23
C ALA A 389 24.03 8.51 -10.26
N ASP A 390 23.54 8.37 -11.49
CA ASP A 390 23.77 9.38 -12.54
C ASP A 390 22.90 10.62 -12.34
N LEU A 391 21.64 10.46 -11.92
CA LEU A 391 20.63 11.54 -11.89
C LEU A 391 20.42 12.21 -10.53
N LEU A 392 20.85 11.59 -9.42
CA LEU A 392 20.55 12.06 -8.07
C LEU A 392 21.81 12.14 -7.21
N GLU A 393 21.85 13.15 -6.35
CA GLU A 393 22.85 13.30 -5.28
C GLU A 393 22.14 13.35 -3.90
N PRO A 394 21.64 12.20 -3.40
CA PRO A 394 20.93 12.13 -2.13
C PRO A 394 21.90 12.37 -0.95
N ARG A 395 21.45 13.12 0.06
CA ARG A 395 22.20 13.42 1.29
C ARG A 395 21.30 13.30 2.52
N GLY A 396 21.85 12.79 3.62
CA GLY A 396 21.15 12.71 4.91
C GLY A 396 19.76 12.07 4.79
N PRO A 397 18.66 12.81 5.07
CA PRO A 397 17.29 12.26 5.06
C PRO A 397 16.85 11.69 3.70
N ASP A 398 17.47 12.08 2.59
CA ASP A 398 17.16 11.50 1.27
C ASP A 398 17.49 10.01 1.20
N LEU A 399 18.54 9.58 1.91
CA LEU A 399 18.96 8.18 1.93
C LEU A 399 17.90 7.31 2.59
N ASP A 400 17.23 7.83 3.62
CA ASP A 400 16.13 7.15 4.30
C ASP A 400 14.92 6.99 3.37
N GLN A 401 14.64 8.00 2.52
CA GLN A 401 13.57 7.91 1.52
C GLN A 401 13.83 6.83 0.46
N LEU A 402 15.10 6.58 0.12
CA LEU A 402 15.50 5.57 -0.87
C LEU A 402 15.76 4.18 -0.27
N ALA A 403 15.85 4.05 1.05
CA ALA A 403 16.09 2.76 1.72
C ALA A 403 15.08 1.65 1.30
N PRO A 404 13.76 1.90 1.20
CA PRO A 404 12.81 0.90 0.73
C PRO A 404 13.10 0.41 -0.69
N LEU A 405 13.62 1.29 -1.56
CA LEU A 405 14.00 0.93 -2.93
C LEU A 405 15.19 -0.02 -2.94
N HIS A 406 16.23 0.31 -2.19
CA HIS A 406 17.43 -0.51 -2.11
C HIS A 406 17.14 -1.91 -1.56
N ASP A 407 16.31 -2.01 -0.52
CA ASP A 407 15.87 -3.30 0.02
C ASP A 407 15.08 -4.11 -1.02
N ALA A 408 14.18 -3.44 -1.76
CA ALA A 408 13.39 -4.10 -2.80
C ALA A 408 14.27 -4.59 -3.96
N LEU A 409 15.28 -3.81 -4.35
CA LEU A 409 16.26 -4.21 -5.37
C LEU A 409 17.11 -5.40 -4.90
N ALA A 410 17.58 -5.38 -3.66
CA ALA A 410 18.34 -6.50 -3.08
C ALA A 410 17.53 -7.81 -3.09
N ALA A 411 16.25 -7.75 -2.68
CA ALA A 411 15.36 -8.91 -2.73
C ALA A 411 15.12 -9.42 -4.17
N LEU A 412 15.05 -8.54 -5.16
CA LEU A 412 14.93 -8.93 -6.57
C LEU A 412 16.23 -9.50 -7.13
N GLU A 413 17.39 -9.05 -6.66
CA GLU A 413 18.68 -9.65 -7.04
C GLU A 413 18.80 -11.09 -6.52
N GLU A 414 18.31 -11.37 -5.31
CA GLU A 414 18.21 -12.73 -4.79
C GLU A 414 17.30 -13.61 -5.67
N ASP A 415 16.14 -13.09 -6.10
CA ASP A 415 15.24 -13.80 -7.01
C ASP A 415 15.87 -14.04 -8.40
N ALA A 416 16.70 -13.11 -8.87
CA ALA A 416 17.32 -13.19 -10.19
C ALA A 416 18.19 -14.45 -10.33
N ALA A 417 18.85 -14.87 -9.25
CA ALA A 417 19.62 -16.11 -9.23
C ALA A 417 18.77 -17.36 -9.54
N ALA A 418 17.47 -17.34 -9.17
CA ALA A 418 16.55 -18.44 -9.43
C ALA A 418 15.92 -18.39 -10.84
N LEU A 419 15.82 -17.21 -11.44
CA LEU A 419 15.15 -16.98 -12.73
C LEU A 419 16.09 -17.05 -13.96
N GLY A 420 17.40 -17.02 -13.74
CA GLY A 420 18.40 -17.03 -14.80
C GLY A 420 18.31 -15.81 -15.73
N GLU A 421 18.83 -15.94 -16.95
CA GLU A 421 18.98 -14.84 -17.92
C GLU A 421 17.70 -14.51 -18.72
N THR A 422 16.54 -14.55 -18.06
CA THR A 422 15.26 -14.26 -18.74
C THR A 422 15.11 -12.76 -18.97
N ALA A 423 15.28 -12.31 -20.22
CA ALA A 423 15.14 -10.90 -20.58
C ALA A 423 13.69 -10.40 -20.49
N ILE A 424 13.45 -9.42 -19.62
CA ILE A 424 12.17 -8.74 -19.40
C ILE A 424 12.24 -7.26 -19.80
N ALA A 425 11.08 -6.66 -20.07
CA ALA A 425 10.96 -5.23 -20.37
C ALA A 425 10.70 -4.40 -19.11
N ALA A 426 11.01 -3.11 -19.15
CA ALA A 426 10.84 -2.17 -18.02
C ALA A 426 9.46 -2.25 -17.32
N PRO A 427 8.31 -2.38 -18.02
CA PRO A 427 7.01 -2.44 -17.34
C PRO A 427 6.85 -3.67 -16.43
N LEU A 428 7.43 -4.81 -16.80
CA LEU A 428 7.38 -6.01 -15.97
C LEU A 428 8.33 -5.86 -14.77
N PHE A 429 9.53 -5.34 -14.98
CA PHE A 429 10.46 -5.04 -13.88
C PHE A 429 9.84 -4.07 -12.87
N LEU A 430 9.23 -2.98 -13.34
CA LEU A 430 8.52 -2.02 -12.48
C LEU A 430 7.37 -2.66 -11.70
N ALA A 431 6.63 -3.59 -12.31
CA ALA A 431 5.56 -4.31 -11.61
C ALA A 431 6.13 -5.21 -10.50
N LEU A 432 7.24 -5.91 -10.75
CA LEU A 432 7.93 -6.73 -9.75
C LEU A 432 8.48 -5.87 -8.60
N LEU A 433 9.11 -4.74 -8.93
CA LEU A 433 9.65 -3.80 -7.96
C LEU A 433 8.57 -3.20 -7.07
N ARG A 434 7.45 -2.77 -7.66
CA ARG A 434 6.29 -2.28 -6.90
C ARG A 434 5.71 -3.34 -5.98
N ALA A 435 5.57 -4.58 -6.45
CA ALA A 435 5.08 -5.66 -5.61
C ALA A 435 5.99 -5.91 -4.38
N ARG A 436 7.31 -5.71 -4.52
CA ARG A 436 8.24 -5.75 -3.38
C ARG A 436 8.07 -4.57 -2.44
N LEU A 437 7.84 -3.37 -2.96
CA LEU A 437 7.57 -2.15 -2.17
C LEU A 437 6.22 -2.18 -1.44
N GLU A 438 5.23 -2.87 -1.99
CA GLU A 438 3.90 -3.05 -1.37
C GLU A 438 3.90 -4.07 -0.23
N THR A 439 5.01 -4.78 0.02
CA THR A 439 5.07 -5.73 1.13
C THR A 439 4.95 -4.96 2.45
N PRO A 440 3.88 -5.18 3.24
CA PRO A 440 3.60 -4.38 4.41
C PRO A 440 4.74 -4.56 5.41
N ARG A 441 5.49 -3.49 5.63
CA ARG A 441 6.40 -3.39 6.77
C ARG A 441 5.54 -2.99 7.96
N ILE A 442 5.70 -3.68 9.09
CA ILE A 442 5.22 -3.13 10.35
C ILE A 442 6.08 -1.90 10.60
N THR A 443 5.56 -0.73 10.21
CA THR A 443 6.31 0.53 10.25
C THR A 443 6.56 0.94 11.69
N GLU A 444 7.69 1.58 11.93
CA GLU A 444 7.92 2.36 13.15
C GLU A 444 6.78 3.38 13.32
N GLY A 445 6.22 3.49 14.53
CA GLY A 445 5.10 4.40 14.83
C GLY A 445 3.79 3.71 15.24
N TYR A 446 3.65 2.40 14.98
CA TYR A 446 2.56 1.62 15.57
C TYR A 446 2.63 1.67 17.11
N LEU A 447 1.54 2.12 17.75
CA LEU A 447 1.39 2.14 19.21
C LEU A 447 2.49 2.90 19.97
N ALA A 448 3.16 3.85 19.33
CA ALA A 448 4.28 4.63 19.87
C ALA A 448 3.87 5.75 20.85
N GLY A 449 2.72 5.61 21.53
CA GLY A 449 2.22 6.61 22.48
C GLY A 449 1.34 7.72 21.87
N SER A 450 1.12 7.70 20.56
CA SER A 450 0.35 8.69 19.79
C SER A 450 -1.03 8.18 19.35
N VAL A 451 -1.89 9.07 18.84
CA VAL A 451 -3.10 8.68 18.10
C VAL A 451 -2.68 7.93 16.83
N THR A 452 -3.18 6.72 16.62
CA THR A 452 -2.81 5.90 15.45
C THR A 452 -3.80 6.11 14.31
N CYS A 453 -3.32 6.53 13.13
CA CYS A 453 -4.12 6.71 11.93
C CYS A 453 -3.67 5.70 10.86
N CYS A 454 -4.55 4.81 10.41
CA CYS A 454 -4.13 3.68 9.58
C CYS A 454 -5.25 3.18 8.66
N ALA A 455 -4.94 2.18 7.82
CA ALA A 455 -5.98 1.47 7.06
C ALA A 455 -6.79 0.53 7.98
N LEU A 456 -7.97 0.05 7.56
CA LEU A 456 -8.81 -0.81 8.41
C LEU A 456 -8.19 -2.16 8.80
N GLN A 457 -7.18 -2.66 8.07
CA GLN A 457 -6.67 -4.03 8.23
C GLN A 457 -5.70 -4.21 9.41
N PRO A 458 -4.65 -3.39 9.60
CA PRO A 458 -3.55 -3.78 10.50
C PRO A 458 -3.86 -3.66 12.00
N LEU A 459 -4.80 -2.80 12.39
CA LEU A 459 -5.29 -2.70 13.76
C LEU A 459 -6.49 -3.62 14.04
N ARG A 460 -6.81 -4.55 13.13
CA ARG A 460 -7.92 -5.50 13.33
C ARG A 460 -7.70 -6.27 14.64
N ASN A 461 -8.71 -6.25 15.50
CA ASN A 461 -8.75 -6.95 16.79
C ASN A 461 -7.83 -6.41 17.89
N LEU A 462 -7.32 -5.17 17.77
CA LEU A 462 -6.68 -4.47 18.88
C LEU A 462 -7.71 -3.59 19.61
N PRO A 463 -7.77 -3.64 20.95
CA PRO A 463 -8.72 -2.83 21.71
C PRO A 463 -8.24 -1.38 21.79
N PHE A 464 -9.15 -0.45 21.44
CA PHE A 464 -8.98 0.99 21.64
C PHE A 464 -10.19 1.51 22.42
N ARG A 465 -9.98 2.54 23.25
CA ARG A 465 -11.07 3.19 23.99
C ARG A 465 -11.89 4.12 23.10
N HIS A 466 -11.29 4.66 22.04
CA HIS A 466 -11.95 5.53 21.07
C HIS A 466 -11.54 5.16 19.64
N ILE A 467 -12.50 4.71 18.82
CA ILE A 467 -12.27 4.33 17.42
C ILE A 467 -13.10 5.24 16.53
N GLN A 468 -12.47 5.77 15.48
CA GLN A 468 -13.16 6.48 14.41
C GLN A 468 -12.90 5.79 13.07
N ILE A 469 -13.90 5.79 12.20
CA ILE A 469 -13.77 5.21 10.87
C ILE A 469 -14.16 6.27 9.83
N LEU A 470 -13.22 6.61 8.96
CA LEU A 470 -13.37 7.63 7.91
C LEU A 470 -13.57 6.98 6.54
N GLY A 471 -14.41 7.61 5.72
CA GLY A 471 -14.62 7.24 4.32
C GLY A 471 -15.51 6.01 4.11
N LEU A 472 -16.50 5.79 4.97
CA LEU A 472 -17.55 4.76 4.81
C LEU A 472 -18.58 5.12 3.72
N ASP A 473 -18.11 5.70 2.61
CA ASP A 473 -18.92 6.03 1.44
C ASP A 473 -19.21 4.76 0.63
N GLU A 474 -20.34 4.70 -0.06
CA GLU A 474 -20.76 3.54 -0.87
C GLU A 474 -19.70 3.11 -1.90
N ALA A 475 -19.01 4.07 -2.53
CA ALA A 475 -17.97 3.80 -3.51
C ALA A 475 -16.64 3.30 -2.89
N ALA A 476 -16.41 3.58 -1.60
CA ALA A 476 -15.16 3.30 -0.91
C ALA A 476 -15.25 2.06 0.02
N PHE A 477 -16.44 1.74 0.53
CA PHE A 477 -16.64 0.63 1.46
C PHE A 477 -18.01 -0.06 1.29
N PRO A 478 -18.05 -1.41 1.24
CA PRO A 478 -16.92 -2.33 1.23
C PRO A 478 -16.16 -2.27 -0.10
N ARG A 479 -14.82 -2.43 -0.07
CA ARG A 479 -14.02 -2.49 -1.29
C ARG A 479 -14.47 -3.70 -2.14
N PRO A 480 -14.73 -3.52 -3.45
CA PRO A 480 -15.11 -4.64 -4.30
C PRO A 480 -13.95 -5.63 -4.42
N ASP A 481 -14.23 -6.90 -4.16
CA ASP A 481 -13.28 -7.98 -4.42
C ASP A 481 -13.11 -8.16 -5.94
N ARG A 482 -11.88 -7.95 -6.43
CA ARG A 482 -11.52 -8.04 -7.85
C ARG A 482 -10.70 -9.30 -8.09
N ARG A 483 -11.34 -10.46 -7.94
CA ARG A 483 -10.71 -11.72 -8.36
C ARG A 483 -10.59 -11.82 -9.86
N SER A 484 -9.51 -12.44 -10.28
CA SER A 484 -9.31 -12.77 -11.69
C SER A 484 -10.35 -13.79 -12.14
N ALA A 485 -10.88 -13.63 -13.35
CA ALA A 485 -11.69 -14.67 -14.00
C ALA A 485 -10.92 -15.99 -14.21
N LEU A 486 -9.59 -15.95 -14.10
CA LEU A 486 -8.72 -17.12 -14.14
C LEU A 486 -8.63 -17.83 -12.78
N ASP A 487 -9.16 -17.27 -11.70
CA ASP A 487 -9.14 -17.92 -10.39
C ASP A 487 -10.17 -19.06 -10.35
N ALA A 488 -9.69 -20.30 -10.40
CA ALA A 488 -10.53 -21.49 -10.36
C ALA A 488 -11.27 -21.66 -9.02
N LEU A 489 -10.78 -21.04 -7.93
CA LEU A 489 -11.43 -21.11 -6.62
C LEU A 489 -12.77 -20.37 -6.60
N THR A 490 -12.98 -19.42 -7.52
CA THR A 490 -14.26 -18.69 -7.64
C THR A 490 -15.44 -19.58 -8.07
N VAL A 491 -15.16 -20.72 -8.71
CA VAL A 491 -16.20 -21.63 -9.23
C VAL A 491 -16.72 -22.57 -8.16
N HIS A 492 -15.89 -22.91 -7.18
CA HIS A 492 -16.20 -23.85 -6.11
C HIS A 492 -15.73 -23.32 -4.77
N SER A 493 -16.41 -22.29 -4.28
CA SER A 493 -16.13 -21.75 -2.95
C SER A 493 -16.33 -22.82 -1.87
N ARG A 494 -15.37 -22.90 -0.95
CA ARG A 494 -15.39 -23.78 0.23
C ARG A 494 -15.24 -22.96 1.51
N ARG A 495 -15.64 -23.56 2.63
CA ARG A 495 -15.36 -22.99 3.95
C ARG A 495 -13.84 -22.86 4.12
N GLY A 496 -13.41 -21.70 4.63
CA GLY A 496 -12.00 -21.36 4.76
C GLY A 496 -11.40 -20.62 3.56
N ASP A 497 -12.14 -20.44 2.45
CA ASP A 497 -11.74 -19.49 1.41
C ASP A 497 -11.89 -18.07 1.93
N ARG A 498 -10.86 -17.23 1.78
CA ARG A 498 -10.97 -15.79 2.09
C ARG A 498 -11.74 -15.12 0.97
N SER A 499 -12.62 -14.17 1.28
CA SER A 499 -13.34 -13.31 0.33
C SER A 499 -12.51 -12.11 -0.08
#